data_AF-A0A212CT94-F1
#
_entry.id   AF-A0A212CT94-F1
#
_cell.length_a   1.000
_cell.length_b   1.000
_cell.length_c   1.000
_cell.angle_alpha   90.00
_cell.angle_beta   90.00
_cell.angle_gamma   90.00
#
_symmetry.space_group_name_H-M   'P 1'
#
loop_
_entity.id
_entity.type
_entity.pdbx_description
1 polymer ?
#
loop_
_entity_poly.entity_id
_entity_poly.type
_entity_poly.pdbx_seq_one_letter_code
_entity_poly.pdbx_strand_id
1 'polypeptide(L)'
;SEIPELQVWYTKLGKPPERFLFKQLDSLWLLDSGGSFTLELQEDELFTLTTLTSGRKGSFPSPPKSQRFPSVYEDNFNIDYPFFSEAPNFADQTGVFEYYVNMEDPGDHRFTLRQVLNQRPITWAADAFNTISVIGDYTWSNLTIKCDVYIETPEKGGVFIAGRVNKGGILIRSARGIFFWIFANGTYRVTGDL
;
A
#
# COMPACT_ATOMS: atom_id res chain seq x y z
N SER A 1 -44.78 3.03 -21.45
CA SER A 1 -43.57 3.35 -22.20
C SER A 1 -42.91 2.07 -22.64
N GLU A 2 -42.74 1.88 -23.94
CA GLU A 2 -41.96 0.78 -24.50
C GLU A 2 -40.47 1.15 -24.48
N ILE A 3 -39.61 0.17 -24.29
CA ILE A 3 -38.15 0.34 -24.38
C ILE A 3 -37.75 -0.11 -25.79
N PRO A 4 -37.44 0.82 -26.72
CA PRO A 4 -37.19 0.47 -28.11
C PRO A 4 -35.77 -0.06 -28.34
N GLU A 5 -34.83 0.30 -27.47
CA GLU A 5 -33.40 0.06 -27.64
C GLU A 5 -32.72 -0.20 -26.29
N LEU A 6 -31.75 -1.13 -26.28
CA LEU A 6 -30.85 -1.35 -25.16
C LEU A 6 -29.39 -1.23 -25.63
N GLN A 7 -28.61 -0.43 -24.92
CA GLN A 7 -27.15 -0.42 -25.03
C GLN A 7 -26.59 -1.72 -24.43
N VAL A 8 -25.60 -2.31 -25.09
CA VAL A 8 -24.99 -3.57 -24.68
C VAL A 8 -23.52 -3.37 -24.36
N TRP A 9 -23.11 -3.71 -23.13
CA TRP A 9 -21.72 -3.76 -22.72
C TRP A 9 -21.32 -5.20 -22.43
N TYR A 10 -20.13 -5.58 -22.87
CA TYR A 10 -19.63 -6.94 -22.79
C TYR A 10 -18.23 -7.01 -22.18
N THR A 11 -18.00 -8.02 -21.36
CA THR A 11 -16.69 -8.39 -20.84
C THR A 11 -16.52 -9.90 -20.93
N LYS A 12 -15.38 -10.35 -21.47
CA LYS A 12 -14.89 -11.72 -21.45
C LYS A 12 -13.61 -11.77 -20.64
N LEU A 13 -13.65 -12.45 -19.50
CA LEU A 13 -12.44 -12.72 -18.72
C LEU A 13 -11.64 -13.85 -19.39
N GLY A 14 -10.32 -13.87 -19.16
CA GLY A 14 -9.45 -14.86 -19.77
C GLY A 14 -8.07 -14.30 -20.13
N LYS A 15 -7.34 -15.05 -20.97
CA LYS A 15 -6.02 -14.65 -21.48
C LYS A 15 -6.16 -13.95 -22.83
N PRO A 16 -5.28 -13.01 -23.17
CA PRO A 16 -5.16 -12.54 -24.56
C PRO A 16 -4.92 -13.73 -25.51
N PRO A 17 -5.50 -13.75 -26.73
CA PRO A 17 -6.29 -12.68 -27.37
C PRO A 17 -7.79 -12.68 -27.03
N GLU A 18 -8.30 -13.67 -26.32
CA GLU A 18 -9.75 -13.87 -26.07
C GLU A 18 -10.33 -12.94 -24.99
N ARG A 19 -9.48 -12.13 -24.32
CA ARG A 19 -9.89 -11.19 -23.28
C ARG A 19 -10.44 -9.88 -23.86
N PHE A 20 -11.70 -9.60 -23.57
CA PHE A 20 -12.35 -8.31 -23.86
C PHE A 20 -12.81 -7.66 -22.57
N LEU A 21 -12.45 -6.40 -22.33
CA LEU A 21 -12.83 -5.69 -21.10
C LEU A 21 -13.72 -4.51 -21.44
N PHE A 22 -14.95 -4.51 -20.94
CA PHE A 22 -15.92 -3.40 -21.04
C PHE A 22 -16.04 -2.84 -22.48
N LYS A 23 -16.21 -3.74 -23.45
CA LYS A 23 -16.42 -3.41 -24.86
C LYS A 23 -17.91 -3.15 -25.09
N GLN A 24 -18.24 -2.00 -25.67
CA GLN A 24 -19.60 -1.75 -26.14
C GLN A 24 -19.83 -2.58 -27.41
N LEU A 25 -20.93 -3.34 -27.43
CA LEU A 25 -21.42 -4.05 -28.60
C LEU A 25 -22.53 -3.24 -29.26
N ASP A 26 -23.04 -3.73 -30.39
CA ASP A 26 -24.18 -3.12 -31.07
C ASP A 26 -25.42 -3.13 -30.16
N SER A 27 -26.22 -2.07 -30.26
CA SER A 27 -27.49 -1.96 -29.53
C SER A 27 -28.48 -3.04 -29.94
N LEU A 28 -29.29 -3.50 -28.98
CA LEU A 28 -30.44 -4.36 -29.23
C LEU A 28 -31.68 -3.51 -29.49
N TRP A 29 -32.29 -3.67 -30.66
CA TRP A 29 -33.56 -3.05 -31.03
C TRP A 29 -34.72 -4.01 -30.76
N LEU A 30 -35.76 -3.55 -30.06
CA LEU A 30 -36.88 -4.39 -29.60
C LEU A 30 -38.21 -4.13 -30.34
N LEU A 31 -38.19 -3.25 -31.34
CA LEU A 31 -39.38 -2.77 -32.05
C LEU A 31 -40.11 -3.89 -32.83
N ASP A 32 -39.37 -4.82 -33.42
CA ASP A 32 -39.94 -5.90 -34.25
C ASP A 32 -40.12 -7.23 -33.49
N SER A 33 -39.65 -7.30 -32.24
CA SER A 33 -39.57 -8.54 -31.45
C SER A 33 -40.59 -8.63 -30.31
N GLY A 34 -41.54 -7.69 -30.25
CA GLY A 34 -42.56 -7.65 -29.19
C GLY A 34 -41.98 -7.47 -27.78
N GLY A 35 -40.85 -6.75 -27.66
CA GLY A 35 -40.18 -6.54 -26.38
C GLY A 35 -39.37 -7.73 -25.87
N SER A 36 -39.17 -8.77 -26.67
CA SER A 36 -38.38 -9.96 -26.32
C SER A 36 -37.03 -9.99 -27.04
N PHE A 37 -36.01 -10.57 -26.42
CA PHE A 37 -34.70 -10.83 -27.04
C PHE A 37 -34.06 -12.09 -26.43
N THR A 38 -33.00 -12.60 -27.06
CA THR A 38 -32.26 -13.77 -26.59
C THR A 38 -30.77 -13.49 -26.70
N LEU A 39 -29.98 -13.99 -25.74
CA LEU A 39 -28.53 -13.93 -25.75
C LEU A 39 -27.97 -15.33 -25.73
N GLU A 40 -26.95 -15.58 -26.54
CA GLU A 40 -26.08 -16.75 -26.39
C GLU A 40 -25.01 -16.41 -25.35
N LEU A 41 -24.86 -17.26 -24.34
CA LEU A 41 -23.95 -17.04 -23.22
C LEU A 41 -22.93 -18.17 -23.17
N GLN A 42 -21.67 -17.80 -22.98
CA GLN A 42 -20.58 -18.71 -22.69
C GLN A 42 -20.01 -18.45 -21.29
N GLU A 43 -19.10 -19.32 -20.84
CA GLU A 43 -18.39 -19.16 -19.56
C GLU A 43 -17.59 -17.85 -19.51
N ASP A 44 -17.32 -17.30 -18.33
CA ASP A 44 -16.48 -16.11 -18.13
C ASP A 44 -16.97 -14.82 -18.83
N GLU A 45 -18.25 -14.74 -19.16
CA GLU A 45 -18.89 -13.58 -19.78
C GLU A 45 -19.70 -12.73 -18.82
N LEU A 46 -19.70 -11.43 -19.05
CA LEU A 46 -20.56 -10.46 -18.37
C LEU A 46 -21.18 -9.54 -19.41
N PHE A 47 -22.51 -9.45 -19.35
CA PHE A 47 -23.31 -8.52 -20.16
C PHE A 47 -24.00 -7.51 -19.25
N THR A 48 -23.95 -6.23 -19.64
CA THR A 48 -24.81 -5.18 -19.09
C THR A 48 -25.71 -4.67 -20.21
N LEU A 49 -27.01 -4.80 -20.00
CA LEU A 49 -28.05 -4.28 -20.90
C LEU A 49 -28.69 -3.09 -20.21
N THR A 50 -28.71 -1.93 -20.87
CA THR A 50 -29.20 -0.72 -20.22
C THR A 50 -29.77 0.28 -21.22
N THR A 51 -30.72 1.10 -20.77
CA THR A 51 -31.19 2.27 -21.54
C THR A 51 -30.27 3.47 -21.39
N LEU A 52 -29.30 3.43 -20.46
CA LEU A 52 -28.36 4.51 -20.23
C LEU A 52 -27.33 4.59 -21.37
N THR A 53 -27.25 5.75 -22.01
CA THR A 53 -26.34 6.03 -23.14
C THR A 53 -25.01 6.63 -22.71
N SER A 54 -24.83 6.90 -21.42
CA SER A 54 -23.64 7.56 -20.86
C SER A 54 -22.48 6.61 -20.55
N GLY A 55 -22.63 5.31 -20.84
CA GLY A 55 -21.58 4.32 -20.63
C GLY A 55 -20.31 4.68 -21.41
N ARG A 56 -19.15 4.65 -20.75
CA ARG A 56 -17.87 4.90 -21.40
C ARG A 56 -16.75 4.13 -20.70
N LYS A 57 -15.93 3.43 -21.48
CA LYS A 57 -14.65 2.91 -21.00
C LYS A 57 -13.64 4.05 -20.92
N GLY A 58 -13.35 4.52 -19.71
CA GLY A 58 -12.31 5.53 -19.48
C GLY A 58 -10.96 5.06 -20.03
N SER A 59 -10.20 5.98 -20.63
CA SER A 59 -8.89 5.67 -21.20
C SER A 59 -7.93 6.82 -20.95
N PHE A 60 -6.74 6.48 -20.47
CA PHE A 60 -5.61 7.37 -20.28
C PHE A 60 -4.39 6.77 -21.00
N PRO A 61 -3.34 7.55 -21.26
CA PRO A 61 -2.06 7.01 -21.71
C PRO A 61 -1.58 5.90 -20.79
N SER A 62 -0.84 4.94 -21.36
CA SER A 62 -0.24 3.88 -20.54
C SER A 62 0.67 4.50 -19.47
N PRO A 63 0.57 4.08 -18.20
CA PRO A 63 1.50 4.54 -17.19
C PRO A 63 2.92 4.02 -17.49
N PRO A 64 3.95 4.58 -16.83
CA PRO A 64 5.28 4.01 -16.87
C PRO A 64 5.28 2.50 -16.56
N LYS A 65 6.20 1.76 -17.18
CA LYS A 65 6.36 0.33 -16.91
C LYS A 65 6.74 0.12 -15.44
N SER A 66 6.30 -1.01 -14.88
CA SER A 66 6.71 -1.43 -13.53
C SER A 66 8.24 -1.46 -13.40
N GLN A 67 8.73 -0.91 -12.28
CA GLN A 67 10.13 -0.90 -11.89
C GLN A 67 10.25 -1.33 -10.42
N ARG A 68 11.43 -1.80 -10.02
CA ARG A 68 11.73 -2.11 -8.62
C ARG A 68 11.88 -0.84 -7.79
N PHE A 69 11.79 -0.98 -6.47
CA PHE A 69 12.15 0.11 -5.56
C PHE A 69 13.60 0.55 -5.79
N PRO A 70 13.93 1.86 -5.68
CA PRO A 70 15.29 2.35 -5.84
C PRO A 70 16.32 1.58 -4.98
N SER A 71 17.39 1.07 -5.61
CA SER A 71 18.45 0.32 -4.90
C SER A 71 19.29 1.18 -3.95
N VAL A 72 19.25 2.50 -4.15
CA VAL A 72 19.79 3.51 -3.25
C VAL A 72 18.63 4.47 -2.94
N TYR A 73 18.30 4.57 -1.66
CA TYR A 73 17.21 5.41 -1.17
C TYR A 73 17.70 6.14 0.08
N GLU A 74 17.35 7.42 0.17
CA GLU A 74 17.65 8.28 1.30
C GLU A 74 16.45 9.19 1.54
N ASP A 75 16.13 9.39 2.81
CA ASP A 75 15.14 10.37 3.25
C ASP A 75 15.70 11.03 4.52
N ASN A 76 15.81 12.35 4.49
CA ASN A 76 16.31 13.15 5.61
C ASN A 76 15.18 13.79 6.42
N PHE A 77 13.92 13.56 6.02
CA PHE A 77 12.72 14.07 6.67
C PHE A 77 12.61 15.60 6.78
N ASN A 78 13.46 16.36 6.08
CA ASN A 78 13.53 17.82 6.17
C ASN A 78 12.38 18.52 5.44
N ILE A 79 11.16 18.39 5.99
CA ILE A 79 9.94 18.96 5.44
C ILE A 79 9.18 19.70 6.55
N ASP A 80 9.04 21.02 6.39
CA ASP A 80 8.40 21.91 7.37
C ASP A 80 6.87 21.81 7.36
N TYR A 81 6.28 21.72 6.16
CA TYR A 81 4.84 21.63 5.95
C TYR A 81 4.51 20.46 5.03
N PRO A 82 4.51 19.22 5.54
CA PRO A 82 4.24 18.06 4.71
C PRO A 82 2.75 17.98 4.35
N PHE A 83 2.45 17.58 3.10
CA PHE A 83 1.07 17.40 2.65
C PHE A 83 0.36 16.19 3.30
N PHE A 84 1.14 15.24 3.81
CA PHE A 84 0.71 14.05 4.53
C PHE A 84 1.47 13.97 5.85
N SER A 85 0.92 13.30 6.87
CA SER A 85 1.54 13.23 8.20
C SER A 85 2.78 12.34 8.28
N GLU A 86 2.96 11.40 7.34
CA GLU A 86 4.03 10.40 7.33
C GLU A 86 4.93 10.56 6.10
N ALA A 87 6.20 10.14 6.24
CA ALA A 87 7.16 10.09 5.15
C ALA A 87 6.75 9.08 4.06
N PRO A 88 7.00 9.37 2.78
CA PRO A 88 6.60 8.48 1.70
C PRO A 88 7.31 7.12 1.81
N ASN A 89 6.61 6.06 1.39
CA ASN A 89 7.09 4.67 1.31
C ASN A 89 7.33 3.94 2.63
N PHE A 90 7.41 4.65 3.76
CA PHE A 90 7.29 4.01 5.07
C PHE A 90 5.86 3.49 5.23
N ALA A 91 5.76 2.27 5.75
CA ALA A 91 4.51 1.58 5.93
C ALA A 91 4.47 0.96 7.32
N ASP A 92 3.79 1.64 8.23
CA ASP A 92 3.65 1.23 9.62
C ASP A 92 2.90 -0.10 9.76
N GLN A 93 3.52 -1.07 10.45
CA GLN A 93 2.93 -2.39 10.69
C GLN A 93 2.52 -2.59 12.15
N THR A 94 3.12 -1.82 13.07
CA THR A 94 2.73 -1.70 14.48
C THR A 94 3.32 -0.39 15.00
N GLY A 95 2.54 0.41 15.72
CA GLY A 95 2.93 1.80 16.02
C GLY A 95 2.41 2.78 14.96
N VAL A 96 2.72 4.05 15.14
CA VAL A 96 2.46 5.12 14.16
C VAL A 96 3.69 6.02 14.13
N PHE A 97 4.21 6.32 12.93
CA PHE A 97 5.37 7.15 12.69
C PHE A 97 4.95 8.41 11.91
N GLU A 98 5.29 9.58 12.41
CA GLU A 98 4.88 10.86 11.84
C GLU A 98 6.08 11.80 11.65
N TYR A 99 5.99 12.69 10.66
CA TYR A 99 6.90 13.83 10.58
C TYR A 99 6.84 14.62 11.89
N TYR A 100 8.01 14.97 12.41
CA TYR A 100 8.14 15.67 13.67
C TYR A 100 9.12 16.83 13.56
N VAL A 101 8.68 18.00 14.05
CA VAL A 101 9.50 19.20 14.13
C VAL A 101 9.90 19.41 15.60
N ASN A 102 11.19 19.27 15.89
CA ASN A 102 11.75 19.61 17.18
C ASN A 102 12.11 21.11 17.22
N MET A 103 11.30 21.91 17.92
CA MET A 103 11.55 23.36 18.03
C MET A 103 12.71 23.71 18.96
N GLU A 104 13.17 22.76 19.78
CA GLU A 104 14.26 22.97 20.74
C GLU A 104 15.65 22.68 20.13
N ASP A 105 15.71 22.01 18.98
CA ASP A 105 16.93 21.72 18.25
C ASP A 105 17.01 22.55 16.96
N PRO A 106 17.82 23.63 16.91
CA PRO A 106 18.02 24.40 15.69
C PRO A 106 19.00 23.74 14.70
N GLY A 107 19.58 22.59 15.04
CA GLY A 107 20.58 21.88 14.27
C GLY A 107 20.02 20.81 13.31
N ASP A 108 20.83 19.78 13.07
CA ASP A 108 20.59 18.78 12.01
C ASP A 108 19.39 17.85 12.27
N HIS A 109 18.85 17.82 13.50
CA HIS A 109 17.68 16.99 13.87
C HIS A 109 16.43 17.82 14.18
N ARG A 110 16.33 19.03 13.61
CA ARG A 110 15.10 19.84 13.68
C ARG A 110 13.88 19.13 13.06
N PHE A 111 14.08 18.40 11.96
CA PHE A 111 13.05 17.63 11.28
C PHE A 111 13.39 16.15 11.32
N THR A 112 12.44 15.32 11.75
CA THR A 112 12.66 13.88 11.99
C THR A 112 11.39 13.08 11.68
N LEU A 113 11.51 11.76 11.73
CA LEU A 113 10.37 10.84 11.76
C LEU A 113 10.27 10.23 13.16
N ARG A 114 9.11 10.36 13.82
CA ARG A 114 8.92 10.00 15.24
C ARG A 114 7.82 8.98 15.42
N GLN A 115 8.08 7.95 16.24
CA GLN A 115 7.05 7.02 16.70
C GLN A 115 6.21 7.68 17.81
N VAL A 116 4.90 7.85 17.61
CA VAL A 116 4.07 8.70 18.49
C VAL A 116 3.18 7.95 19.48
N LEU A 117 2.99 6.63 19.32
CA LEU A 117 2.21 5.83 20.27
C LEU A 117 3.03 5.53 21.53
N ASN A 118 2.45 5.87 22.68
CA ASN A 118 3.01 5.60 24.00
C ASN A 118 2.31 4.44 24.73
N GLN A 119 1.25 3.89 24.14
CA GLN A 119 0.50 2.77 24.68
C GLN A 119 -0.03 1.88 23.55
N ARG A 120 -0.26 0.61 23.87
CA ARG A 120 -0.86 -0.33 22.91
C ARG A 120 -2.33 0.05 22.66
N PRO A 121 -2.78 0.14 21.40
CA PRO A 121 -4.19 0.39 21.08
C PRO A 121 -5.12 -0.73 21.56
N ILE A 122 -6.44 -0.50 21.45
CA ILE A 122 -7.42 -1.59 21.41
C ILE A 122 -7.28 -2.25 20.04
N THR A 123 -6.60 -3.39 19.99
CA THR A 123 -6.12 -3.97 18.74
C THR A 123 -7.20 -4.77 18.02
N TRP A 124 -7.37 -4.54 16.72
CA TRP A 124 -8.16 -5.41 15.85
C TRP A 124 -7.37 -6.65 15.40
N ALA A 125 -6.10 -6.46 15.05
CA ALA A 125 -5.17 -7.52 14.66
C ALA A 125 -4.28 -7.93 15.83
N ALA A 126 -3.38 -8.89 15.57
CA ALA A 126 -2.36 -9.29 16.52
C ALA A 126 -1.09 -8.44 16.34
N ASP A 127 -1.15 -7.15 16.70
CA ASP A 127 -0.03 -6.21 16.56
C ASP A 127 1.20 -6.69 17.33
N ALA A 128 2.41 -6.41 16.83
CA ALA A 128 3.66 -6.77 17.50
C ALA A 128 3.78 -6.10 18.89
N PHE A 129 4.70 -6.59 19.72
CA PHE A 129 5.02 -5.92 20.98
C PHE A 129 5.91 -4.68 20.76
N ASN A 130 6.74 -4.72 19.72
CA ASN A 130 7.62 -3.64 19.31
C ASN A 130 7.05 -2.93 18.09
N THR A 131 7.17 -1.60 18.03
CA THR A 131 6.74 -0.81 16.88
C THR A 131 7.69 -0.96 15.70
N ILE A 132 7.17 -0.95 14.48
CA ILE A 132 7.95 -1.16 13.27
C ILE A 132 7.24 -0.53 12.06
N SER A 133 8.03 0.19 11.25
CA SER A 133 7.67 0.63 9.91
C SER A 133 8.60 -0.04 8.89
N VAL A 134 8.07 -0.55 7.79
CA VAL A 134 8.85 -1.23 6.73
C VAL A 134 8.91 -0.37 5.47
N ILE A 135 10.00 -0.50 4.71
CA ILE A 135 10.23 0.24 3.46
C ILE A 135 11.07 -0.60 2.49
N GLY A 136 10.91 -0.37 1.19
CA GLY A 136 11.82 -0.86 0.16
C GLY A 136 11.29 -2.02 -0.69
N ASP A 137 12.21 -2.85 -1.18
CA ASP A 137 11.90 -4.03 -2.01
C ASP A 137 12.07 -5.32 -1.19
N TYR A 138 11.00 -6.10 -1.08
CA TYR A 138 10.98 -7.37 -0.36
C TYR A 138 12.00 -8.40 -0.90
N THR A 139 12.43 -8.26 -2.15
CA THR A 139 13.42 -9.15 -2.78
C THR A 139 14.86 -8.84 -2.41
N TRP A 140 15.12 -7.76 -1.66
CA TRP A 140 16.47 -7.41 -1.21
C TRP A 140 17.06 -8.46 -0.28
N SER A 141 18.26 -8.90 -0.62
CA SER A 141 19.04 -9.86 0.16
C SER A 141 20.30 -9.23 0.73
N ASN A 142 21.06 -8.47 -0.05
CA ASN A 142 22.24 -7.76 0.43
C ASN A 142 21.92 -6.27 0.51
N LEU A 143 22.02 -5.71 1.71
CA LEU A 143 21.64 -4.33 1.98
C LEU A 143 22.50 -3.74 3.11
N THR A 144 22.71 -2.44 3.04
CA THR A 144 23.30 -1.63 4.09
C THR A 144 22.24 -0.62 4.52
N ILE A 145 21.89 -0.63 5.81
CA ILE A 145 20.91 0.30 6.37
C ILE A 145 21.66 1.23 7.32
N LYS A 146 21.38 2.53 7.19
CA LYS A 146 21.86 3.57 8.10
C LYS A 146 20.68 4.47 8.45
N CYS A 147 20.55 4.79 9.73
CA CYS A 147 19.55 5.73 10.24
C CYS A 147 20.10 6.32 11.54
N ASP A 148 19.98 7.63 11.71
CA ASP A 148 20.22 8.27 13.00
C ASP A 148 18.99 8.04 13.89
N VAL A 149 19.20 7.64 15.14
CA VAL A 149 18.12 7.23 16.04
C VAL A 149 18.23 7.95 17.38
N TYR A 150 17.08 8.24 17.99
CA TYR A 150 16.98 8.91 19.29
C TYR A 150 16.06 8.13 20.24
N ILE A 151 16.55 7.84 21.45
CA ILE A 151 15.78 7.12 22.47
C ILE A 151 15.27 8.12 23.51
N GLU A 152 13.97 8.37 23.52
CA GLU A 152 13.35 9.37 24.42
C GLU A 152 13.14 8.87 25.84
N THR A 153 12.95 7.56 26.03
CA THR A 153 12.68 6.98 27.36
C THR A 153 13.99 6.58 28.04
N PRO A 154 14.38 7.26 29.13
CA PRO A 154 15.62 6.93 29.85
C PRO A 154 15.57 5.51 30.42
N GLU A 155 16.75 4.88 30.52
CA GLU A 155 17.02 3.55 31.11
C GLU A 155 16.35 2.33 30.45
N LYS A 156 15.08 2.45 30.03
CA LYS A 156 14.24 1.35 29.52
C LYS A 156 13.96 1.43 28.03
N GLY A 157 14.19 2.58 27.40
CA GLY A 157 13.95 2.75 25.98
C GLY A 157 14.88 1.90 25.11
N GLY A 158 14.39 1.51 23.94
CA GLY A 158 15.17 0.80 22.93
C GLY A 158 14.63 1.09 21.55
N VAL A 159 15.52 1.08 20.57
CA VAL A 159 15.23 1.28 19.14
C VAL A 159 16.02 0.27 18.34
N PHE A 160 15.61 0.04 17.10
CA PHE A 160 16.31 -0.86 16.20
C PHE A 160 16.22 -0.41 14.75
N ILE A 161 17.17 -0.88 13.95
CA ILE A 161 17.08 -0.95 12.50
C ILE A 161 17.09 -2.41 12.08
N ALA A 162 16.40 -2.77 11.00
CA ALA A 162 16.26 -4.16 10.59
C ALA A 162 16.32 -4.34 9.08
N GLY A 163 16.94 -5.44 8.65
CA GLY A 163 17.00 -5.87 7.26
C GLY A 163 16.35 -7.24 7.05
N ARG A 164 15.96 -7.54 5.81
CA ARG A 164 15.34 -8.82 5.40
C ARG A 164 14.07 -9.18 6.19
N VAL A 165 13.30 -8.17 6.62
CA VAL A 165 12.05 -8.36 7.35
C VAL A 165 11.03 -9.04 6.43
N ASN A 166 10.67 -10.28 6.74
CA ASN A 166 10.01 -11.16 5.78
C ASN A 166 8.48 -11.25 5.89
N LYS A 167 7.85 -10.63 6.91
CA LYS A 167 6.40 -10.62 7.10
C LYS A 167 5.93 -9.25 7.59
N GLY A 168 4.70 -8.90 7.24
CA GLY A 168 4.00 -7.70 7.69
C GLY A 168 2.50 -7.93 7.83
N GLY A 169 1.75 -6.85 7.93
CA GLY A 169 0.30 -6.82 8.09
C GLY A 169 -0.17 -7.64 9.28
N ILE A 170 -1.21 -8.46 9.07
CA ILE A 170 -1.77 -9.34 10.11
C ILE A 170 -0.77 -10.37 10.67
N LEU A 171 0.35 -10.61 9.98
CA LEU A 171 1.39 -11.57 10.37
C LEU A 171 2.65 -10.92 10.96
N ILE A 172 2.62 -9.62 11.28
CA ILE A 172 3.79 -8.86 11.74
C ILE A 172 4.49 -9.48 12.95
N ARG A 173 3.75 -10.09 13.88
CA ARG A 173 4.30 -10.82 15.04
C ARG A 173 5.23 -11.98 14.69
N SER A 174 5.13 -12.50 13.47
CA SER A 174 5.95 -13.62 12.99
C SER A 174 7.09 -13.15 12.08
N ALA A 175 7.35 -11.84 12.02
CA ALA A 175 8.42 -11.28 11.22
C ALA A 175 9.78 -11.82 11.67
N ARG A 176 10.53 -12.30 10.69
CA ARG A 176 11.94 -12.70 10.82
C ARG A 176 12.80 -11.84 9.92
N GLY A 177 14.07 -11.70 10.29
CA GLY A 177 15.02 -10.83 9.62
C GLY A 177 16.32 -10.75 10.40
N ILE A 178 17.02 -9.64 10.28
CA ILE A 178 18.17 -9.30 11.10
C ILE A 178 17.84 -7.97 11.76
N PHE A 179 17.58 -7.98 13.06
CA PHE A 179 17.21 -6.80 13.84
C PHE A 179 18.38 -6.40 14.73
N PHE A 180 18.90 -5.18 14.53
CA PHE A 180 19.95 -4.59 15.36
C PHE A 180 19.31 -3.64 16.35
N TRP A 181 19.35 -3.99 17.64
CA TRP A 181 18.77 -3.23 18.73
C TRP A 181 19.84 -2.50 19.53
N ILE A 182 19.54 -1.27 19.96
CA ILE A 182 20.28 -0.55 20.99
C ILE A 182 19.32 -0.09 22.09
N PHE A 183 19.82 -0.04 23.32
CA PHE A 183 19.02 0.26 24.50
C PHE A 183 19.65 1.39 25.31
N ALA A 184 18.81 2.19 25.97
CA ALA A 184 19.24 3.34 26.79
C ALA A 184 20.13 2.93 27.99
N ASN A 185 20.11 1.67 28.40
CA ASN A 185 20.98 1.13 29.45
C ASN A 185 22.41 0.80 28.98
N GLY A 186 22.80 1.20 27.75
CA GLY A 186 24.15 1.00 27.22
C GLY A 186 24.41 -0.40 26.66
N THR A 187 23.36 -1.16 26.35
CA THR A 187 23.48 -2.51 25.74
C THR A 187 22.96 -2.54 24.30
N TYR A 188 23.36 -3.57 23.55
CA TYR A 188 22.85 -3.84 22.20
C TYR A 188 22.53 -5.33 22.03
N ARG A 189 21.68 -5.67 21.05
CA ARG A 189 21.34 -7.06 20.69
C ARG A 189 21.18 -7.20 19.19
N VAL A 190 21.49 -8.39 18.66
CA VAL A 190 21.14 -8.79 17.30
C VAL A 190 20.24 -10.03 17.38
N THR A 191 19.10 -9.99 16.71
CA THR A 191 18.07 -11.06 16.77
C THR A 191 17.57 -11.43 15.38
N GLY A 192 16.97 -12.62 15.29
CA GLY A 192 16.41 -13.17 14.04
C GLY A 192 14.92 -12.89 13.85
N ASP A 193 14.30 -12.27 14.85
CA ASP A 193 12.87 -12.02 15.00
C ASP A 193 12.63 -10.69 15.71
N LEU A 194 11.41 -10.16 15.54
CA LEU A 194 10.95 -8.87 16.08
C LEU A 194 10.53 -8.96 17.56
#